data_AF-A0A9X6TIL9-F1
#
_entry.id   AF-A0A9X6TIL9-F1
#
_cell.length_a   1.000
_cell.length_b   1.000
_cell.length_c   1.000
_cell.angle_alpha   90.00
_cell.angle_beta   90.00
_cell.angle_gamma   90.00
#
_symmetry.space_group_name_H-M   'P 1'
#
loop_
_entity.id
_entity.type
_entity.pdbx_description
1 polymer ?
#
loop_
_entity_poly.entity_id
_entity_poly.type
_entity_poly.pdbx_seq_one_letter_code
_entity_poly.pdbx_strand_id
1 'polypeptide(L)'
;MKHKIFTGLVCSISILGLAACGTNEETTSSKGEKVKQEEKKDIKATESSKALENPKDKKEFNDFDVAYQLAIVMKIFQDVTIKYDYAIGNPDYLLRDSMDQKTIDDMKNMLQEQAKNNDKILKDEVNQAYTYLKQSKVSNKDDIQKIIDAQNNYLHIVDKMITCIDSVTVENAKEKRNEMDNLSKDYLKIAANVTTTVIEVAKNTGVNETEFRSLLMKFLEKPKKQ
;
A
#
# COMPACT_ATOMS: atom_id res chain seq x y z
N MET A 1 13.45 20.10 45.71
CA MET A 1 12.63 19.27 44.81
C MET A 1 11.93 20.18 43.82
N LYS A 2 12.25 20.10 42.52
CA LYS A 2 11.58 20.85 41.46
C LYS A 2 11.17 19.85 40.38
N HIS A 3 9.88 19.52 40.33
CA HIS A 3 9.32 18.73 39.24
C HIS A 3 9.25 19.59 37.98
N LYS A 4 9.97 19.18 36.93
CA LYS A 4 9.76 19.68 35.57
C LYS A 4 8.85 18.69 34.86
N ILE A 5 7.66 19.16 34.50
CA ILE A 5 6.70 18.45 33.66
C ILE A 5 7.27 18.51 32.23
N PHE A 6 7.73 17.39 31.71
CA PHE A 6 8.05 17.24 30.28
C PHE A 6 6.74 16.97 29.56
N THR A 7 6.13 18.03 29.05
CA THR A 7 5.01 17.94 28.11
C THR A 7 5.56 17.39 26.79
N GLY A 8 5.26 16.13 26.50
CA GLY A 8 5.66 15.45 25.28
C GLY A 8 5.09 16.14 24.06
N LEU A 9 5.96 16.63 23.19
CA LEU A 9 5.64 17.12 21.87
C LEU A 9 5.21 15.92 21.02
N VAL A 10 3.91 15.71 20.88
CA VAL A 10 3.34 14.77 19.92
C VAL A 10 3.55 15.37 18.53
N CYS A 11 4.68 15.06 17.89
CA CYS A 11 4.88 15.33 16.47
C CYS A 11 3.91 14.46 15.67
N SER A 12 2.79 15.06 15.29
CA SER A 12 1.80 14.53 14.37
C SER A 12 2.51 14.14 13.08
N ILE A 13 2.62 12.83 12.82
CA ILE A 13 3.11 12.30 11.55
C ILE A 13 2.04 12.62 10.51
N SER A 14 2.32 13.59 9.66
CA SER A 14 1.54 13.85 8.46
C SER A 14 1.54 12.59 7.61
N ILE A 15 0.42 11.88 7.63
CA ILE A 15 0.13 10.79 6.71
C ILE A 15 0.25 11.41 5.31
N LEU A 16 1.20 10.90 4.52
CA LEU A 16 1.28 11.15 3.08
C LEU A 16 0.06 10.49 2.42
N GLY A 17 -1.11 11.10 2.63
CA GLY A 17 -2.23 10.92 1.75
C GLY A 17 -1.84 11.56 0.43
N LEU A 18 -1.89 10.78 -0.65
CA LEU A 18 -1.93 11.33 -2.00
C LEU A 18 -3.22 12.15 -2.09
N ALA A 19 -3.15 13.42 -1.69
CA ALA A 19 -4.15 14.40 -2.05
C ALA A 19 -4.06 14.55 -3.56
N ALA A 20 -4.92 13.82 -4.28
CA ALA A 20 -5.24 14.14 -5.65
C ALA A 20 -5.62 15.62 -5.68
N CYS A 21 -4.80 16.42 -6.35
CA CYS A 21 -5.02 17.85 -6.51
C CYS A 21 -6.33 18.04 -7.29
N GLY A 22 -7.43 18.24 -6.56
CA GLY A 22 -8.59 18.94 -7.08
C GLY A 22 -8.16 20.38 -7.34
N THR A 23 -7.93 20.70 -8.61
CA THR A 23 -7.88 22.09 -9.06
C THR A 23 -9.24 22.41 -9.65
N ASN A 24 -9.94 23.29 -8.95
CA ASN A 24 -11.13 23.96 -9.43
C ASN A 24 -10.71 24.87 -10.58
N GLU A 25 -11.19 24.59 -11.80
CA GLU A 25 -11.26 25.60 -12.85
C GLU A 25 -12.70 25.72 -13.31
N GLU A 26 -13.25 26.91 -13.05
CA GLU A 26 -14.51 27.42 -13.57
C GLU A 26 -14.56 27.21 -15.09
N THR A 27 -15.49 26.39 -15.56
CA THR A 27 -15.72 26.24 -17.00
C THR A 27 -16.85 27.17 -17.44
N THR A 28 -16.46 28.36 -17.89
CA THR A 28 -17.27 29.13 -18.86
C THR A 28 -17.28 28.39 -20.20
N SER A 29 -18.49 28.27 -20.75
CA SER A 29 -18.87 27.75 -22.06
C SER A 29 -17.99 28.22 -23.25
N SER A 30 -17.57 27.29 -24.12
CA SER A 30 -18.02 27.27 -25.53
C SER A 30 -17.23 26.30 -26.43
N LYS A 31 -18.00 25.61 -27.28
CA LYS A 31 -17.71 25.08 -28.63
C LYS A 31 -16.52 24.16 -28.84
N GLY A 32 -16.84 23.00 -29.38
CA GLY A 32 -15.91 21.92 -29.61
C GLY A 32 -15.04 22.08 -30.84
N GLU A 33 -14.05 21.21 -30.87
CA GLU A 33 -13.39 20.82 -32.10
C GLU A 33 -12.90 19.37 -31.94
N LYS A 34 -13.25 18.55 -32.93
CA LYS A 34 -12.81 17.16 -33.06
C LYS A 34 -11.30 17.12 -33.13
N VAL A 35 -10.65 16.29 -32.29
CA VAL A 35 -9.27 15.88 -32.54
C VAL A 35 -9.19 14.36 -32.58
N LYS A 36 -8.48 13.93 -33.61
CA LYS A 36 -8.40 12.60 -34.22
C LYS A 36 -7.99 11.50 -33.26
N GLN A 37 -8.64 10.36 -33.48
CA GLN A 37 -8.18 9.04 -33.14
C GLN A 37 -6.89 8.76 -33.94
N GLU A 38 -5.74 8.72 -33.27
CA GLU A 38 -4.50 8.19 -33.84
C GLU A 38 -4.10 6.91 -33.09
N GLU A 39 -4.17 5.84 -33.89
CA GLU A 39 -3.54 4.52 -33.85
C GLU A 39 -2.80 4.08 -32.57
N LYS A 40 -3.27 2.93 -32.06
CA LYS A 40 -2.54 1.96 -31.26
C LYS A 40 -1.11 1.78 -31.80
N LYS A 41 -0.11 2.25 -31.05
CA LYS A 41 1.21 1.62 -31.04
C LYS A 41 1.25 0.62 -29.90
N ASP A 42 1.39 -0.65 -30.26
CA ASP A 42 1.84 -1.73 -29.38
C ASP A 42 3.10 -1.28 -28.62
N ILE A 43 2.95 -0.95 -27.33
CA ILE A 43 4.08 -0.84 -26.42
C ILE A 43 4.39 -2.27 -25.99
N LYS A 44 5.30 -2.90 -26.75
CA LYS A 44 6.08 -4.05 -26.32
C LYS A 44 6.46 -3.91 -24.85
N ALA A 45 6.25 -4.97 -24.09
CA ALA A 45 6.80 -5.18 -22.75
C ALA A 45 8.23 -4.63 -22.69
N THR A 46 8.38 -3.47 -22.07
CA THR A 46 9.69 -2.89 -21.86
C THR A 46 10.25 -3.56 -20.61
N GLU A 47 11.06 -4.60 -20.83
CA GLU A 47 12.06 -5.02 -19.86
C GLU A 47 12.84 -3.77 -19.44
N SER A 48 12.58 -3.26 -18.24
CA SER A 48 13.35 -2.17 -17.67
C SER A 48 13.59 -2.43 -16.18
N SER A 49 14.47 -3.39 -15.94
CA SER A 49 15.27 -3.44 -14.72
C SER A 49 16.67 -3.92 -15.07
N LYS A 50 17.41 -3.08 -15.79
CA LYS A 50 18.88 -3.16 -15.87
C LYS A 50 19.47 -1.82 -15.47
N ALA A 51 19.63 -1.63 -14.16
CA ALA A 51 20.74 -0.91 -13.56
C ALA A 51 20.80 -1.25 -12.06
N LEU A 52 22.02 -1.49 -11.56
CA LEU A 52 22.45 -2.20 -10.34
C LEU A 52 22.63 -3.70 -10.62
N GLU A 53 23.81 -4.32 -10.67
CA GLU A 53 25.14 -4.03 -10.13
C GLU A 53 26.16 -4.93 -10.86
N ASN A 54 27.46 -4.65 -10.68
CA ASN A 54 28.51 -5.63 -10.98
C ASN A 54 28.16 -7.00 -10.37
N PRO A 55 28.28 -8.13 -11.11
CA PRO A 55 27.91 -9.47 -10.60
C PRO A 55 28.72 -9.99 -9.40
N LYS A 56 29.67 -9.21 -8.86
CA LYS A 56 30.65 -9.67 -7.86
C LYS A 56 30.23 -9.48 -6.40
N ASP A 57 29.22 -8.66 -6.09
CA ASP A 57 28.84 -8.34 -4.70
C ASP A 57 27.33 -8.46 -4.46
N LYS A 58 26.70 -9.54 -4.94
CA LYS A 58 25.28 -9.79 -4.64
C LYS A 58 25.16 -10.25 -3.19
N LYS A 59 25.02 -9.31 -2.25
CA LYS A 59 24.78 -9.62 -0.83
C LYS A 59 23.51 -10.44 -0.69
N GLU A 60 23.58 -11.55 0.02
CA GLU A 60 22.41 -12.35 0.36
C GLU A 60 21.63 -11.69 1.50
N PHE A 61 20.35 -12.02 1.66
CA PHE A 61 19.50 -11.45 2.73
C PHE A 61 20.15 -11.58 4.12
N ASN A 62 20.84 -12.69 4.37
CA ASN A 62 21.49 -12.97 5.66
C ASN A 62 22.75 -12.12 5.91
N ASP A 63 23.32 -11.50 4.88
CA ASP A 63 24.52 -10.66 5.01
C ASP A 63 24.19 -9.27 5.55
N PHE A 64 22.94 -8.82 5.38
CA PHE A 64 22.48 -7.52 5.86
C PHE A 64 22.35 -7.47 7.38
N ASP A 65 22.54 -6.28 7.96
CA ASP A 65 22.20 -6.04 9.37
C ASP A 65 20.67 -6.10 9.59
N VAL A 66 20.25 -6.17 10.85
CA VAL A 66 18.84 -6.30 11.21
C VAL A 66 17.98 -5.15 10.70
N ALA A 67 18.54 -3.93 10.63
CA ALA A 67 17.82 -2.76 10.13
C ALA A 67 17.51 -2.90 8.63
N TYR A 68 18.51 -3.27 7.83
CA TYR A 68 18.31 -3.52 6.39
C TYR A 68 17.42 -4.72 6.13
N GLN A 69 17.53 -5.80 6.90
CA GLN A 69 16.64 -6.95 6.78
C GLN A 69 15.17 -6.58 7.01
N LEU A 70 14.88 -5.81 8.06
CA LEU A 70 13.53 -5.31 8.33
C LEU A 70 13.06 -4.31 7.26
N ALA A 71 13.96 -3.48 6.72
CA ALA A 71 13.62 -2.56 5.62
C ALA A 71 13.26 -3.29 4.32
N ILE A 72 13.94 -4.40 3.99
CA ILE A 72 13.62 -5.25 2.84
C ILE A 72 12.22 -5.85 3.00
N VAL A 73 11.90 -6.41 4.18
CA VAL A 73 10.56 -6.94 4.48
C VAL A 73 9.51 -5.84 4.36
N MET A 74 9.76 -4.67 4.93
CA MET A 74 8.84 -3.53 4.87
C MET A 74 8.59 -3.06 3.43
N LYS A 75 9.64 -3.06 2.59
CA LYS A 75 9.49 -2.70 1.18
C LYS A 75 8.52 -3.64 0.46
N ILE A 76 8.62 -4.95 0.69
CA ILE A 76 7.70 -5.92 0.08
C ILE A 76 6.26 -5.66 0.54
N PHE A 77 6.04 -5.46 1.85
CA PHE A 77 4.71 -5.13 2.36
C PHE A 77 4.15 -3.84 1.74
N GLN A 78 4.97 -2.80 1.61
CA GLN A 78 4.53 -1.54 1.00
C GLN A 78 4.26 -1.67 -0.50
N ASP A 79 5.09 -2.41 -1.24
CA ASP A 79 4.84 -2.67 -2.66
C ASP A 79 3.50 -3.40 -2.85
N VAL A 80 3.16 -4.35 -1.97
CA VAL A 80 1.84 -5.01 -1.93
C VAL A 80 0.72 -4.04 -1.55
N THR A 81 0.93 -3.21 -0.50
CA THR A 81 -0.06 -2.21 -0.07
C THR A 81 -0.41 -1.26 -1.20
N ILE A 82 0.59 -0.69 -1.88
CA ILE A 82 0.41 0.21 -3.00
C ILE A 82 -0.38 -0.47 -4.13
N LYS A 83 -0.09 -1.73 -4.46
CA LYS A 83 -0.83 -2.45 -5.52
C LYS A 83 -2.31 -2.60 -5.15
N TYR A 84 -2.62 -2.94 -3.89
CA TYR A 84 -4.01 -3.01 -3.43
C TYR A 84 -4.68 -1.64 -3.34
N ASP A 85 -3.97 -0.57 -2.96
CA ASP A 85 -4.49 0.81 -2.96
C ASP A 85 -5.05 1.17 -4.35
N TYR A 86 -4.28 0.91 -5.42
CA TYR A 86 -4.75 1.14 -6.78
C TYR A 86 -5.89 0.20 -7.18
N ALA A 87 -5.74 -1.09 -6.86
CA ALA A 87 -6.68 -2.12 -7.29
C ALA A 87 -8.08 -2.02 -6.63
N ILE A 88 -8.16 -1.46 -5.43
CA ILE A 88 -9.40 -1.24 -4.68
C ILE A 88 -9.89 0.20 -4.84
N GLY A 89 -8.98 1.18 -4.85
CA GLY A 89 -9.33 2.60 -4.93
C GLY A 89 -10.06 2.96 -6.21
N ASN A 90 -9.72 2.36 -7.36
CA ASN A 90 -10.42 2.66 -8.61
C ASN A 90 -11.87 2.13 -8.61
N PRO A 91 -12.15 0.85 -8.25
CA PRO A 91 -13.52 0.39 -8.09
C PRO A 91 -14.30 1.15 -7.00
N ASP A 92 -13.69 1.48 -5.86
CA ASP A 92 -14.35 2.26 -4.80
C ASP A 92 -14.77 3.66 -5.29
N TYR A 93 -13.95 4.31 -6.11
CA TYR A 93 -14.31 5.59 -6.71
C TYR A 93 -15.58 5.52 -7.58
N LEU A 94 -15.86 4.36 -8.19
CA LEU A 94 -17.06 4.14 -9.00
C LEU A 94 -18.31 3.85 -8.14
N LEU A 95 -18.13 3.41 -6.90
CA LEU A 95 -19.23 3.09 -5.99
C LEU A 95 -19.99 4.37 -5.59
N ARG A 96 -21.29 4.39 -5.85
CA ARG A 96 -22.19 5.53 -5.58
C ARG A 96 -23.47 5.06 -4.91
N ASP A 97 -24.19 6.00 -4.28
CA ASP A 97 -25.47 5.72 -3.62
C ASP A 97 -26.52 5.06 -4.52
N SER A 98 -26.47 5.35 -5.82
CA SER A 98 -27.32 4.72 -6.83
C SER A 98 -26.46 4.43 -8.06
N MET A 99 -26.64 3.22 -8.60
CA MET A 99 -25.87 2.72 -9.75
C MET A 99 -26.80 1.92 -10.65
N ASP A 100 -26.58 2.01 -11.96
CA ASP A 100 -27.17 1.06 -12.90
C ASP A 100 -26.33 -0.22 -12.99
N GLN A 101 -26.93 -1.29 -13.54
CA GLN A 101 -26.25 -2.58 -13.64
C GLN A 101 -24.95 -2.50 -14.45
N LYS A 102 -24.92 -1.69 -15.52
CA LYS A 102 -23.73 -1.54 -16.36
C LYS A 102 -22.56 -0.97 -15.54
N THR A 103 -22.80 0.06 -14.75
CA THR A 103 -21.77 0.69 -13.92
C THR A 103 -21.27 -0.28 -12.85
N ILE A 104 -22.16 -1.10 -12.29
CA ILE A 104 -21.80 -2.17 -11.34
C ILE A 104 -20.92 -3.22 -12.03
N ASP A 105 -21.30 -3.66 -13.23
CA ASP A 105 -20.53 -4.64 -14.00
C ASP A 105 -19.14 -4.11 -14.36
N ASP A 106 -19.04 -2.85 -14.81
CA ASP A 106 -17.77 -2.18 -15.12
C ASP A 106 -16.88 -2.09 -13.86
N MET A 107 -17.45 -1.73 -12.71
CA MET A 107 -16.75 -1.68 -11.42
C MET A 107 -16.25 -3.07 -10.98
N LYS A 108 -17.07 -4.11 -11.11
CA LYS A 108 -16.68 -5.48 -10.75
C LYS A 108 -15.64 -6.07 -11.69
N ASN A 109 -15.72 -5.76 -12.98
CA ASN A 109 -14.69 -6.14 -13.95
C ASN A 109 -13.35 -5.48 -13.60
N MET A 110 -13.37 -4.19 -13.24
CA MET A 110 -12.17 -3.50 -12.78
C MET A 110 -11.59 -4.13 -11.51
N LEU A 111 -12.42 -4.46 -10.52
CA LEU A 111 -12.00 -5.17 -9.31
C LEU A 111 -11.42 -6.55 -9.65
N GLN A 112 -12.02 -7.27 -10.58
CA GLN A 112 -11.55 -8.59 -11.02
C GLN A 112 -10.16 -8.49 -11.66
N GLU A 113 -9.98 -7.57 -12.61
CA GLU A 113 -8.74 -7.39 -13.34
C GLU A 113 -7.60 -6.89 -12.47
N GLN A 114 -7.89 -5.93 -11.58
CA GLN A 114 -6.85 -5.23 -10.81
C GLN A 114 -6.54 -5.94 -9.49
N ALA A 115 -7.55 -6.45 -8.78
CA ALA A 115 -7.37 -7.08 -7.47
C ALA A 115 -7.39 -8.61 -7.56
N LYS A 116 -8.53 -9.21 -7.94
CA LYS A 116 -8.77 -10.66 -7.77
C LYS A 116 -7.83 -11.53 -8.61
N ASN A 117 -7.51 -11.10 -9.84
CA ASN A 117 -6.55 -11.81 -10.69
C ASN A 117 -5.11 -11.78 -10.16
N ASN A 118 -4.74 -10.73 -9.41
CA ASN A 118 -3.41 -10.56 -8.86
C ASN A 118 -3.28 -11.04 -7.40
N ASP A 119 -4.40 -11.30 -6.73
CA ASP A 119 -4.46 -11.57 -5.28
C ASP A 119 -3.49 -12.67 -4.83
N LYS A 120 -3.45 -13.79 -5.57
CA LYS A 120 -2.52 -14.88 -5.27
C LYS A 120 -1.06 -14.43 -5.33
N ILE A 121 -0.69 -13.69 -6.38
CA ILE A 121 0.69 -13.21 -6.57
C ILE A 121 1.10 -12.29 -5.43
N LEU A 122 0.20 -11.38 -5.03
CA LEU A 122 0.44 -10.45 -3.92
C LEU A 122 0.56 -11.18 -2.57
N LYS A 123 -0.30 -12.16 -2.31
CA LYS A 123 -0.22 -13.00 -1.11
C LYS A 123 1.06 -13.86 -1.11
N ASP A 124 1.52 -14.31 -2.27
CA ASP A 124 2.80 -15.02 -2.41
C ASP A 124 4.01 -14.10 -2.11
N GLU A 125 3.99 -12.82 -2.54
CA GLU A 125 4.99 -11.82 -2.16
C GLU A 125 5.04 -11.61 -0.64
N VAL A 126 3.86 -11.51 0.01
CA VAL A 126 3.77 -11.42 1.47
C VAL A 126 4.33 -12.68 2.16
N ASN A 127 4.02 -13.87 1.65
CA ASN A 127 4.56 -15.12 2.19
C ASN A 127 6.09 -15.21 2.05
N GLN A 128 6.66 -14.66 0.97
CA GLN A 128 8.10 -14.53 0.83
C GLN A 128 8.69 -13.58 1.89
N ALA A 129 8.04 -12.44 2.14
CA ALA A 129 8.45 -11.53 3.21
C ALA A 129 8.37 -12.20 4.61
N TYR A 130 7.37 -13.06 4.86
CA TYR A 130 7.31 -13.86 6.09
C TYR A 130 8.47 -14.84 6.20
N THR A 131 8.92 -15.42 5.08
CA THR A 131 10.09 -16.28 5.04
C THR A 131 11.36 -15.50 5.39
N TYR A 132 11.56 -14.33 4.79
CA TYR A 132 12.68 -13.45 5.15
C TYR A 132 12.64 -13.02 6.61
N LEU A 133 11.48 -12.65 7.12
CA LEU A 133 11.34 -12.24 8.51
C LEU A 133 11.71 -13.39 9.48
N LYS A 134 11.30 -14.62 9.18
CA LYS A 134 11.66 -15.81 9.98
C LYS A 134 13.16 -16.14 9.93
N GLN A 135 13.83 -15.81 8.81
CA GLN A 135 15.28 -15.97 8.60
C GLN A 135 16.10 -14.79 9.13
N SER A 136 15.45 -13.69 9.50
CA SER A 136 16.14 -12.47 9.93
C SER A 136 16.91 -12.66 11.24
N LYS A 137 17.82 -11.72 11.50
CA LYS A 137 18.61 -11.61 12.73
C LYS A 137 17.79 -11.11 13.93
N VAL A 138 16.48 -10.89 13.79
CA VAL A 138 15.58 -10.58 14.90
C VAL A 138 15.52 -11.80 15.83
N SER A 139 16.08 -11.65 17.03
CA SER A 139 16.20 -12.76 18.00
C SER A 139 14.86 -13.12 18.65
N ASN A 140 14.01 -12.13 18.92
CA ASN A 140 12.72 -12.34 19.55
C ASN A 140 11.67 -12.82 18.54
N LYS A 141 11.16 -14.05 18.74
CA LYS A 141 10.15 -14.64 17.86
C LYS A 141 8.77 -14.01 18.03
N ASP A 142 8.45 -13.46 19.20
CA ASP A 142 7.18 -12.76 19.42
C ASP A 142 7.13 -11.46 18.61
N ASP A 143 8.25 -10.77 18.49
CA ASP A 143 8.35 -9.55 17.67
C ASP A 143 8.21 -9.86 16.18
N ILE A 144 8.77 -10.98 15.71
CA ILE A 144 8.50 -11.50 14.36
C ILE A 144 7.00 -11.77 14.17
N GLN A 145 6.35 -12.42 15.13
CA GLN A 145 4.94 -12.75 15.04
C GLN A 145 4.05 -11.50 15.01
N LYS A 146 4.35 -10.46 15.81
CA LYS A 146 3.62 -9.19 15.76
C LYS A 146 3.60 -8.56 14.38
N ILE A 147 4.72 -8.58 13.66
CA ILE A 147 4.80 -8.05 12.29
C ILE A 147 3.91 -8.88 11.35
N ILE A 148 3.96 -10.21 11.45
CA ILE A 148 3.13 -11.12 10.66
C ILE A 148 1.64 -10.86 10.94
N ASP A 149 1.26 -10.73 12.21
CA ASP A 149 -0.12 -10.48 12.62
C ASP A 149 -0.62 -9.12 12.12
N ALA A 150 0.22 -8.09 12.21
CA ALA A 150 -0.10 -6.77 11.65
C ALA A 150 -0.36 -6.85 10.14
N GLN A 151 0.48 -7.56 9.39
CA GLN A 151 0.31 -7.72 7.95
C GLN A 151 -0.90 -8.62 7.59
N ASN A 152 -1.18 -9.66 8.37
CA ASN A 152 -2.37 -10.49 8.18
C ASN A 152 -3.65 -9.70 8.45
N ASN A 153 -3.66 -8.83 9.46
CA ASN A 153 -4.78 -7.91 9.71
C ASN A 153 -4.99 -6.95 8.53
N TYR A 154 -3.89 -6.47 7.92
CA TYR A 154 -3.95 -5.68 6.69
C TYR A 154 -4.59 -6.46 5.52
N LEU A 155 -4.13 -7.69 5.25
CA LEU A 155 -4.73 -8.51 4.20
C LEU A 155 -6.21 -8.84 4.48
N HIS A 156 -6.57 -9.00 5.76
CA HIS A 156 -7.95 -9.26 6.13
C HIS A 156 -8.88 -8.07 5.86
N ILE A 157 -8.45 -6.83 6.10
CA ILE A 157 -9.25 -5.65 5.77
C ILE A 157 -9.33 -5.43 4.24
N VAL A 158 -8.26 -5.75 3.51
CA VAL A 158 -8.26 -5.80 2.03
C VAL A 158 -9.32 -6.78 1.52
N ASP A 159 -9.35 -8.01 2.03
CA ASP A 159 -10.34 -9.02 1.62
C ASP A 159 -11.78 -8.55 1.91
N LYS A 160 -12.01 -7.87 3.03
CA LYS A 160 -13.32 -7.26 3.37
C LYS A 160 -13.72 -6.18 2.37
N MET A 161 -12.81 -5.29 2.01
CA MET A 161 -13.06 -4.23 1.03
C MET A 161 -13.38 -4.80 -0.35
N ILE A 162 -12.60 -5.79 -0.82
CA ILE A 162 -12.87 -6.50 -2.08
C ILE A 162 -14.26 -7.14 -2.04
N THR A 163 -14.59 -7.85 -0.95
CA THR A 163 -15.89 -8.51 -0.79
C THR A 163 -17.04 -7.50 -0.78
N CYS A 164 -16.87 -6.35 -0.14
CA CYS A 164 -17.86 -5.27 -0.12
C CYS A 164 -18.21 -4.84 -1.54
N ILE A 165 -17.21 -4.50 -2.35
CA ILE A 165 -17.37 -4.07 -3.75
C ILE A 165 -17.97 -5.19 -4.62
N ASP A 166 -17.48 -6.42 -4.47
CA ASP A 166 -17.97 -7.58 -5.25
C ASP A 166 -19.45 -7.91 -4.95
N SER A 167 -19.95 -7.51 -3.76
CA SER A 167 -21.33 -7.73 -3.32
C SER A 167 -22.32 -6.63 -3.72
N VAL A 168 -21.87 -5.58 -4.43
CA VAL A 168 -22.74 -4.47 -4.84
C VAL A 168 -23.79 -4.93 -5.86
N THR A 169 -25.02 -4.46 -5.66
CA THR A 169 -26.18 -4.59 -6.56
C THR A 169 -26.87 -3.23 -6.70
N VAL A 170 -27.82 -3.13 -7.63
CA VAL A 170 -28.60 -1.89 -7.85
C VAL A 170 -29.36 -1.49 -6.57
N GLU A 171 -29.84 -2.47 -5.82
CA GLU A 171 -30.68 -2.28 -4.62
C GLU A 171 -29.86 -1.89 -3.39
N ASN A 172 -28.61 -2.34 -3.29
CA ASN A 172 -27.80 -2.19 -2.08
C ASN A 172 -26.64 -1.18 -2.22
N ALA A 173 -26.48 -0.51 -3.37
CA ALA A 173 -25.33 0.34 -3.66
C ALA A 173 -25.05 1.38 -2.56
N LYS A 174 -26.09 2.05 -2.06
CA LYS A 174 -25.99 3.00 -0.93
C LYS A 174 -25.52 2.34 0.38
N GLU A 175 -26.04 1.17 0.71
CA GLU A 175 -25.63 0.43 1.90
C GLU A 175 -24.13 0.09 1.80
N LYS A 176 -23.71 -0.44 0.66
CA LYS A 176 -22.33 -0.83 0.41
C LYS A 176 -21.37 0.35 0.36
N ARG A 177 -21.81 1.51 -0.14
CA ARG A 177 -21.02 2.75 -0.06
C ARG A 177 -20.72 3.14 1.39
N ASN A 178 -21.73 3.09 2.26
CA ASN A 178 -21.55 3.37 3.69
C ASN A 178 -20.68 2.32 4.40
N GLU A 179 -20.82 1.05 4.05
CA GLU A 179 -19.95 -0.02 4.53
C GLU A 179 -18.49 0.25 4.14
N MET A 180 -18.25 0.60 2.87
CA MET A 180 -16.93 0.89 2.33
C MET A 180 -16.28 2.13 2.95
N ASP A 181 -17.06 3.16 3.26
CA ASP A 181 -16.59 4.35 4.00
C ASP A 181 -16.12 4.01 5.43
N ASN A 182 -16.73 3.03 6.07
CA ASN A 182 -16.29 2.56 7.38
C ASN A 182 -15.05 1.67 7.26
N LEU A 183 -15.03 0.73 6.31
CA LEU A 183 -13.88 -0.12 6.03
C LEU A 183 -12.64 0.72 5.67
N SER A 184 -12.80 1.80 4.91
CA SER A 184 -11.69 2.70 4.52
C SER A 184 -11.03 3.38 5.72
N LYS A 185 -11.79 3.73 6.77
CA LYS A 185 -11.23 4.31 8.00
C LYS A 185 -10.40 3.28 8.77
N ASP A 186 -10.85 2.04 8.83
CA ASP A 186 -10.12 0.96 9.50
C ASP A 186 -8.91 0.51 8.68
N TYR A 187 -9.03 0.49 7.35
CA TYR A 187 -7.94 0.23 6.42
C TYR A 187 -6.74 1.13 6.68
N LEU A 188 -6.95 2.46 6.74
CA LEU A 188 -5.85 3.41 6.98
C LEU A 188 -5.15 3.18 8.32
N LYS A 189 -5.90 2.87 9.38
CA LYS A 189 -5.35 2.57 10.70
C LYS A 189 -4.54 1.27 10.68
N ILE A 190 -5.08 0.23 10.05
CA ILE A 190 -4.45 -1.09 9.98
C ILE A 190 -3.17 -1.02 9.11
N ALA A 191 -3.21 -0.34 7.97
CA ALA A 191 -2.03 -0.13 7.12
C ALA A 191 -0.92 0.64 7.87
N ALA A 192 -1.27 1.70 8.61
CA ALA A 192 -0.32 2.42 9.46
C ALA A 192 0.26 1.55 10.58
N ASN A 193 -0.54 0.61 11.11
CA ASN A 193 -0.11 -0.30 12.17
C ASN A 193 0.99 -1.28 11.72
N VAL A 194 1.02 -1.69 10.45
CA VAL A 194 2.12 -2.51 9.89
C VAL A 194 3.45 -1.77 10.04
N THR A 195 3.50 -0.52 9.55
CA THR A 195 4.71 0.32 9.62
C THR A 195 5.12 0.58 11.07
N THR A 196 4.15 0.90 11.93
CA THR A 196 4.39 1.18 13.35
C THR A 196 4.99 -0.04 14.07
N THR A 197 4.41 -1.21 13.84
CA THR A 197 4.90 -2.48 14.42
C THR A 197 6.33 -2.78 13.96
N VAL A 198 6.65 -2.62 12.68
CA VAL A 198 8.02 -2.87 12.18
C VAL A 198 9.04 -1.92 12.81
N ILE A 199 8.68 -0.65 12.99
CA ILE A 199 9.55 0.35 13.66
C ILE A 199 9.74 0.00 15.15
N GLU A 200 8.69 -0.42 15.83
CA GLU A 200 8.77 -0.88 17.22
C GLU A 200 9.71 -2.09 17.35
N VAL A 201 9.58 -3.07 16.45
CA VAL A 201 10.47 -4.24 16.44
C VAL A 201 11.91 -3.85 16.15
N ALA A 202 12.16 -2.96 15.19
CA ALA A 202 13.52 -2.46 14.93
C ALA A 202 14.13 -1.85 16.20
N LYS A 203 13.36 -1.02 16.92
CA LYS A 203 13.78 -0.44 18.21
C LYS A 203 14.06 -1.52 19.26
N ASN A 204 13.21 -2.54 19.38
CA ASN A 204 13.42 -3.66 20.32
C ASN A 204 14.68 -4.47 19.99
N THR A 205 15.11 -4.49 18.73
CA THR A 205 16.38 -5.10 18.30
C THR A 205 17.61 -4.20 18.47
N GLY A 206 17.45 -3.02 19.10
CA GLY A 206 18.54 -2.07 19.36
C GLY A 206 18.86 -1.14 18.19
N VAL A 207 18.05 -1.14 17.13
CA VAL A 207 18.20 -0.18 16.02
C VAL A 207 17.70 1.19 16.47
N ASN A 208 18.42 2.25 16.12
CA ASN A 208 17.95 3.61 16.35
C ASN A 208 16.71 3.91 15.49
N GLU A 209 15.62 4.34 16.12
CA GLU A 209 14.35 4.60 15.44
C GLU A 209 14.46 5.68 14.35
N THR A 210 15.24 6.74 14.59
CA THR A 210 15.37 7.84 13.62
C THR A 210 16.15 7.38 12.38
N GLU A 211 17.24 6.64 12.59
CA GLU A 211 18.04 6.07 11.51
C GLU A 211 17.21 5.05 10.71
N PHE A 212 16.45 4.20 11.39
CA PHE A 212 15.58 3.22 10.73
C PHE A 212 14.48 3.90 9.91
N ARG A 213 13.82 4.93 10.44
CA ARG A 213 12.83 5.72 9.69
C ARG A 213 13.45 6.38 8.45
N SER A 214 14.66 6.92 8.57
CA SER A 214 15.39 7.47 7.42
C SER A 214 15.72 6.39 6.37
N LEU A 215 16.12 5.20 6.82
CA LEU A 215 16.36 4.05 5.96
C LEU A 215 15.08 3.65 5.21
N LEU A 216 13.95 3.51 5.91
CA LEU A 216 12.66 3.21 5.30
C LEU A 216 12.28 4.24 4.25
N MET A 217 12.42 5.53 4.54
CA MET A 217 12.14 6.58 3.54
C MET A 217 12.99 6.41 2.27
N LYS A 218 14.28 6.09 2.39
CA LYS A 218 15.14 5.84 1.22
C LYS A 218 14.71 4.63 0.39
N PHE A 219 14.20 3.58 1.03
CA PHE A 219 13.68 2.40 0.34
C PHE A 219 12.32 2.64 -0.34
N LEU A 220 11.54 3.59 0.18
CA LEU A 220 10.19 3.93 -0.29
C LEU A 220 10.17 5.09 -1.28
N GLU A 221 11.22 5.92 -1.33
CA GLU A 221 11.40 6.90 -2.39
C GLU A 221 11.49 6.19 -3.75
N LYS A 222 10.55 6.51 -4.66
CA LYS A 222 10.63 6.07 -6.06
C LYS A 222 12.01 6.45 -6.61
N PRO A 223 12.63 5.63 -7.48
CA PRO A 223 13.82 6.07 -8.19
C PRO A 223 13.51 7.42 -8.82
N LYS A 224 14.32 8.43 -8.48
CA LYS A 224 14.27 9.73 -9.16
C LYS A 224 14.36 9.42 -10.64
N LYS A 225 13.40 9.92 -11.43
CA LYS A 225 13.44 9.83 -12.89
C LYS A 225 14.86 10.23 -13.32
N GLN A 226 15.64 9.26 -13.80
CA GLN A 226 16.89 9.54 -14.51
C GLN A 226 16.53 9.96 -15.92
#